data_AF-A0A942QEY3-F1
#
_entry.id   AF-A0A942QEY3-F1
#
_cell.length_a   1.000
_cell.length_b   1.000
_cell.length_c   1.000
_cell.angle_alpha   90.00
_cell.angle_beta   90.00
_cell.angle_gamma   90.00
#
_symmetry.space_group_name_H-M   'P 1'
#
loop_
_entity.id
_entity.type
_entity.pdbx_description
1 polymer ?
#
loop_
_entity_poly.entity_id
_entity_poly.type
_entity_poly.pdbx_seq_one_letter_code
_entity_poly.pdbx_strand_id
1 'polypeptide(L)'
;MTSVKWIKLVSDLFDNRKIKQIRKMPDSDAIIVVWLQILCLAGHTNDNGLVYFSKDIPYTDEMLAVEFDRPVASIRLALSVLVKFGMIEIINDILMVSNWEKYQNQGRLESIRDYHREKKRESRQRQKLLLTEMSLTGQNGPDTDIEIELEKEVEKKKQDVFEMFAMDNQELLQALKGYESMRKSMKNKQLTQRGKELLCQRLTQLQDMGEDIIACINQSIVSNWLSVYPIKQGGQHGQSGQDHAKDQWDINTTVKL
;
A
#
# COMPACT_ATOMS: atom_id res chain seq x y z
N MET A 1 20.46 1.97 -10.83
CA MET A 1 19.47 2.32 -9.80
C MET A 1 18.52 3.35 -10.39
N THR A 2 17.21 3.10 -10.33
CA THR A 2 16.19 3.98 -10.90
C THR A 2 16.07 5.23 -10.03
N SER A 3 16.57 6.37 -10.51
CA SER A 3 16.44 7.64 -9.80
C SER A 3 14.99 8.12 -9.85
N VAL A 4 14.36 8.27 -8.69
CA VAL A 4 13.05 8.90 -8.60
C VAL A 4 13.23 10.39 -8.89
N LYS A 5 12.63 10.85 -9.99
CA LYS A 5 12.84 12.20 -10.54
C LYS A 5 11.86 13.26 -10.02
N TRP A 6 10.84 12.86 -9.27
CA TRP A 6 9.76 13.77 -8.85
C TRP A 6 9.01 13.25 -7.63
N ILE A 7 8.40 14.18 -6.88
CA ILE A 7 7.47 13.95 -5.77
C ILE A 7 6.13 14.60 -6.10
N LYS A 8 4.98 14.02 -5.69
CA LYS A 8 3.67 14.68 -5.84
C LYS A 8 3.49 15.71 -4.73
N LEU A 9 3.06 16.92 -5.09
CA LEU A 9 2.57 17.92 -4.14
C LEU A 9 1.05 18.05 -4.31
N VAL A 10 0.33 18.10 -3.20
CA VAL A 10 -1.11 18.35 -3.22
C VAL A 10 -1.38 19.82 -3.53
N SER A 11 -2.34 20.10 -4.41
CA SER A 11 -2.64 21.47 -4.86
C SER A 11 -3.20 22.36 -3.75
N ASP A 12 -3.76 21.75 -2.71
CA ASP A 12 -4.30 22.39 -1.51
C ASP A 12 -3.30 22.38 -0.33
N LEU A 13 -2.00 22.28 -0.59
CA LEU A 13 -0.95 22.25 0.45
C LEU A 13 -1.08 23.42 1.43
N PHE A 14 -1.34 24.63 0.93
CA PHE A 14 -1.50 25.83 1.77
C PHE A 14 -2.82 25.88 2.52
N ASP A 15 -3.78 25.00 2.19
CA ASP A 15 -5.01 24.84 2.95
C ASP A 15 -4.88 23.89 4.14
N ASN A 16 -3.81 23.10 4.17
CA ASN A 16 -3.49 22.22 5.28
C ASN A 16 -3.43 22.99 6.60
N ARG A 17 -4.16 22.51 7.62
CA ARG A 17 -4.26 23.16 8.93
C ARG A 17 -2.89 23.36 9.58
N LYS A 18 -1.94 22.43 9.42
CA LYS A 18 -0.57 22.53 9.97
C LYS A 18 0.20 23.65 9.26
N ILE A 19 0.17 23.68 7.93
CA ILE A 19 0.80 24.75 7.13
C ILE A 19 0.21 26.12 7.47
N LYS A 20 -1.11 26.22 7.62
CA LYS A 20 -1.78 27.46 8.07
C LYS A 20 -1.32 27.93 9.45
N GLN A 21 -1.03 27.02 10.37
CA GLN A 21 -0.48 27.36 11.69
C GLN A 21 0.99 27.81 11.59
N ILE A 22 1.81 27.09 10.82
CA ILE A 22 3.23 27.43 10.59
C ILE A 22 3.35 28.83 10.01
N ARG A 23 2.48 29.23 9.05
CA ARG A 23 2.45 30.58 8.46
C ARG A 23 2.22 31.73 9.44
N LYS A 24 1.81 31.44 10.68
CA LYS A 24 1.64 32.44 11.76
C LYS A 24 2.85 32.51 12.70
N MET A 25 3.84 31.65 12.52
CA MET A 25 5.04 31.60 13.36
C MET A 25 6.14 32.52 12.80
N PRO A 26 7.08 32.99 13.64
CA PRO A 26 8.33 33.57 13.17
C PRO A 26 9.07 32.59 12.25
N ASP A 27 9.81 33.10 11.28
CA ASP A 27 10.55 32.32 10.29
C ASP A 27 9.71 31.29 9.51
N SER A 28 8.39 31.53 9.40
CA SER A 28 7.46 30.60 8.75
C SER A 28 7.87 30.19 7.34
N ASP A 29 8.37 31.13 6.53
CA ASP A 29 8.86 30.85 5.18
C ASP A 29 10.04 29.89 5.20
N ALA A 30 10.99 30.06 6.14
CA ALA A 30 12.12 29.15 6.28
C ALA A 30 11.67 27.75 6.68
N ILE A 31 10.72 27.63 7.62
CA ILE A 31 10.18 26.34 8.06
C ILE A 31 9.49 25.61 6.91
N ILE A 32 8.68 26.32 6.11
CA ILE A 32 7.96 25.73 4.97
C ILE A 32 8.94 25.30 3.87
N VAL A 33 9.98 26.10 3.59
CA VAL A 33 10.97 25.72 2.59
C VAL A 33 11.79 24.51 3.06
N VAL A 34 12.19 24.46 4.33
CA VAL A 34 12.87 23.27 4.90
C VAL A 34 11.98 22.03 4.79
N TRP A 35 10.67 22.15 5.05
CA TRP A 35 9.73 21.04 4.84
C TRP A 35 9.74 20.53 3.39
N LEU A 36 9.67 21.43 2.41
CA LEU A 36 9.73 21.05 1.00
C LEU A 36 11.08 20.42 0.61
N GLN A 37 12.19 20.93 1.16
CA GLN A 37 13.52 20.37 0.94
C GLN A 37 13.66 18.96 1.54
N ILE A 38 13.10 18.72 2.73
CA ILE A 38 13.03 17.37 3.33
C ILE A 38 12.21 16.41 2.45
N LEU A 39 11.07 16.86 1.90
CA LEU A 39 10.30 16.03 0.96
C LEU A 39 11.13 15.67 -0.29
N CYS A 40 11.92 16.62 -0.81
CA CYS A 40 12.82 16.36 -1.93
C CYS A 40 13.91 15.35 -1.56
N LEU A 41 14.53 15.46 -0.38
CA LEU A 41 15.50 14.48 0.11
C LEU A 41 14.88 13.09 0.26
N ALA A 42 13.70 12.99 0.87
CA ALA A 42 12.98 11.72 0.99
C ALA A 42 12.66 11.09 -0.38
N GLY A 43 12.33 11.93 -1.37
CA GLY A 43 12.15 11.52 -2.76
C GLY A 43 13.45 11.04 -3.40
N HIS A 44 14.57 11.67 -3.08
CA HIS A 44 15.89 11.28 -3.57
C HIS A 44 16.35 9.94 -2.97
N THR A 45 16.22 9.78 -1.65
CA THR A 45 16.50 8.53 -0.94
C THR A 45 15.61 7.40 -1.45
N ASN A 46 14.34 7.70 -1.70
CA ASN A 46 13.31 6.76 -2.17
C ASN A 46 13.24 5.49 -1.30
N ASP A 47 13.27 5.69 0.01
CA ASP A 47 13.31 4.62 1.02
C ASP A 47 12.22 4.87 2.07
N ASN A 48 10.97 4.67 1.66
CA ASN A 48 9.77 4.81 2.49
C ASN A 48 9.70 6.09 3.35
N GLY A 49 10.22 7.20 2.85
CA GLY A 49 10.20 8.51 3.52
C GLY A 49 11.39 8.76 4.45
N LEU A 50 12.36 7.84 4.52
CA LEU A 50 13.61 8.03 5.24
C LEU A 50 14.50 9.07 4.55
N VAL A 51 15.19 9.85 5.38
CA VAL A 51 16.11 10.90 4.97
C VAL A 51 17.42 10.72 5.74
N TYR A 52 18.44 10.29 5.00
CA TYR A 52 19.79 10.05 5.49
C TYR A 52 20.82 10.50 4.46
N PHE A 53 22.02 10.87 4.91
CA PHE A 53 23.09 11.30 4.02
C PHE A 53 23.65 10.12 3.21
N SER A 54 23.80 8.97 3.88
CA SER A 54 24.12 7.67 3.29
C SER A 54 23.44 6.57 4.12
N LYS A 55 23.35 5.33 3.61
CA LYS A 55 22.57 4.24 4.22
C LYS A 55 22.80 4.03 5.73
N ASP A 56 24.01 4.34 6.20
CA ASP A 56 24.42 4.17 7.60
C ASP A 56 24.76 5.52 8.28
N ILE A 57 24.53 6.65 7.61
CA ILE A 57 24.90 7.99 8.09
C ILE A 57 23.66 8.88 8.12
N PRO A 58 23.07 9.15 9.31
CA PRO A 58 21.99 10.11 9.43
C PRO A 58 22.49 11.53 9.11
N TYR A 59 21.57 12.38 8.65
CA TYR A 59 21.85 13.81 8.51
C TYR A 59 21.98 14.47 9.88
N THR A 60 23.06 15.22 10.11
CA THR A 60 23.14 16.14 11.26
C THR A 60 22.53 17.50 10.91
N ASP A 61 22.21 18.30 11.93
CA ASP A 61 21.73 19.67 11.75
C ASP A 61 22.71 20.52 10.92
N GLU A 62 24.01 20.34 11.11
CA GLU A 62 25.07 21.03 10.39
C GLU A 62 25.14 20.60 8.92
N MET A 63 24.96 19.30 8.65
CA MET A 63 24.88 18.79 7.27
C MET A 63 23.65 19.35 6.55
N LEU A 64 22.49 19.37 7.22
CA LEU A 64 21.26 19.94 6.65
C LEU A 64 21.36 21.46 6.46
N ALA A 65 22.06 22.17 7.34
CA ALA A 65 22.32 23.59 7.19
C ALA A 65 23.12 23.89 5.92
N VAL A 66 24.12 23.08 5.61
CA VAL A 66 24.89 23.16 4.35
C VAL A 66 24.01 22.78 3.16
N GLU A 67 23.33 21.63 3.23
CA GLU A 67 22.50 21.12 2.13
C GLU A 67 21.36 22.08 1.75
N PHE A 68 20.76 22.74 2.74
CA PHE A 68 19.62 23.63 2.54
C PHE A 68 20.00 25.11 2.40
N ASP A 69 21.28 25.45 2.52
CA ASP A 69 21.82 26.81 2.53
C ASP A 69 21.10 27.70 3.56
N ARG A 70 21.10 27.26 4.82
CA ARG A 70 20.43 27.95 5.94
C ARG A 70 21.25 27.92 7.22
N PRO A 71 21.09 28.91 8.12
CA PRO A 71 21.70 28.84 9.44
C PRO A 71 21.24 27.61 10.22
N VAL A 72 22.17 26.96 10.94
CA VAL A 72 21.89 25.79 11.79
C VAL A 72 20.73 26.06 12.77
N ALA A 73 20.65 27.28 13.31
CA ALA A 73 19.55 27.68 14.19
C ALA A 73 18.17 27.61 13.50
N SER A 74 18.08 28.01 12.23
CA SER A 74 16.85 27.93 11.45
C SER A 74 16.47 26.49 11.13
N ILE A 75 17.46 25.62 10.86
CA ILE A 75 17.23 24.17 10.67
C ILE A 75 16.68 23.55 11.95
N ARG A 76 17.33 23.78 13.10
CA ARG A 76 16.88 23.28 14.40
C ARG A 76 15.46 23.73 14.73
N LEU A 77 15.15 25.01 14.50
CA LEU A 77 13.81 25.54 14.66
C LEU A 77 12.82 24.79 13.76
N ALA A 78 13.09 24.68 12.46
CA ALA A 78 12.22 24.01 11.50
C ALA A 78 11.99 22.53 11.86
N LEU A 79 13.05 21.77 12.14
CA LEU A 79 12.94 20.36 12.55
C LEU A 79 12.08 20.20 13.81
N SER A 80 12.31 21.04 14.83
CA SER A 80 11.52 21.00 16.07
C SER A 80 10.03 21.26 15.83
N VAL A 81 9.70 22.20 14.94
CA VAL A 81 8.31 22.53 14.57
C VAL A 81 7.67 21.41 13.77
N LEU A 82 8.39 20.84 12.80
CA LEU A 82 7.89 19.75 11.97
C LEU A 82 7.67 18.46 12.77
N VAL A 83 8.56 18.14 13.73
CA VAL A 83 8.35 17.03 14.69
C VAL A 83 7.14 17.31 15.56
N LYS A 84 7.03 18.51 16.14
CA LYS A 84 5.89 18.90 16.99
C LYS A 84 4.55 18.79 16.28
N PHE A 85 4.51 19.11 14.98
CA PHE A 85 3.30 18.97 14.16
C PHE A 85 3.12 17.55 13.60
N GLY A 86 4.00 16.59 13.88
CA GLY A 86 3.94 15.23 13.33
C GLY A 86 3.95 15.25 11.79
N MET A 87 4.83 16.07 11.22
CA MET A 87 5.14 16.11 9.79
C MET A 87 6.38 15.26 9.48
N ILE A 88 7.30 15.19 10.45
CA ILE A 88 8.46 14.29 10.43
C ILE A 88 8.58 13.59 11.79
N GLU A 89 9.25 12.46 11.81
CA GLU A 89 9.61 11.67 12.99
C GLU A 89 11.12 11.43 12.99
N ILE A 90 11.70 11.22 14.18
CA ILE A 90 13.12 10.86 14.33
C ILE A 90 13.17 9.43 14.89
N ILE A 91 13.72 8.51 14.11
CA ILE A 91 13.82 7.09 14.47
C ILE A 91 15.31 6.72 14.38
N ASN A 92 15.92 6.37 15.51
CA ASN A 92 17.36 6.07 15.59
C ASN A 92 18.23 7.16 14.93
N ASP A 93 17.95 8.42 15.25
CA ASP A 93 18.60 9.61 14.69
C ASP A 93 18.39 9.86 13.18
N ILE A 94 17.60 9.02 12.50
CA ILE A 94 17.23 9.18 11.10
C ILE A 94 15.89 9.92 11.01
N LEU A 95 15.82 10.91 10.12
CA LEU A 95 14.59 11.62 9.81
C LEU A 95 13.67 10.76 8.95
N MET A 96 12.38 10.72 9.28
CA MET A 96 11.34 10.04 8.52
C MET A 96 10.17 10.99 8.25
N VAL A 97 9.72 11.07 7.00
CA VAL A 97 8.52 11.84 6.64
C VAL A 97 7.26 11.06 7.00
N SER A 98 6.40 11.64 7.84
CA SER A 98 5.13 10.99 8.23
C SER A 98 4.14 10.96 7.05
N ASN A 99 3.47 9.83 6.85
CA ASN A 99 2.54 9.59 5.73
C ASN A 99 3.18 9.79 4.35
N TRP A 100 4.42 9.32 4.17
CA TRP A 100 5.18 9.46 2.93
C TRP A 100 4.45 8.95 1.68
N GLU A 101 3.58 7.94 1.83
CA GLU A 101 2.77 7.36 0.77
C GLU A 101 1.88 8.36 0.02
N LYS A 102 1.58 9.51 0.64
CA LYS A 102 0.81 10.61 0.01
C LYS A 102 1.63 11.40 -1.02
N TYR A 103 2.93 11.48 -0.81
CA TYR A 103 3.88 12.23 -1.66
C TYR A 103 4.52 11.33 -2.71
N GLN A 104 4.63 10.03 -2.40
CA GLN A 104 5.19 9.01 -3.27
C GLN A 104 4.42 7.70 -3.03
N ASN A 105 3.34 7.49 -3.79
CA ASN A 105 2.86 6.19 -4.29
C ASN A 105 1.49 6.31 -4.95
N GLN A 106 1.51 6.34 -6.28
CA GLN A 106 0.35 5.92 -7.09
C GLN A 106 0.78 5.09 -8.31
N GLY A 107 2.07 4.78 -8.49
CA GLY A 107 2.58 4.12 -9.69
C GLY A 107 1.96 2.74 -9.95
N ARG A 108 1.71 1.93 -8.92
CA ARG A 108 1.10 0.59 -9.09
C ARG A 108 -0.43 0.63 -9.26
N LEU A 109 -1.13 1.59 -8.66
CA LEU A 109 -2.60 1.69 -8.77
C LEU A 109 -3.03 2.52 -10.00
N GLU A 110 -2.27 3.54 -10.38
CA GLU A 110 -2.43 4.27 -11.65
C GLU A 110 -2.09 3.37 -12.83
N SER A 111 -0.97 2.62 -12.82
CA SER A 111 -0.67 1.68 -13.91
C SER A 111 -1.74 0.59 -14.07
N ILE A 112 -2.28 0.05 -12.96
CA ILE A 112 -3.42 -0.87 -13.01
C ILE A 112 -4.68 -0.17 -13.55
N ARG A 113 -4.99 1.05 -13.10
CA ARG A 113 -6.15 1.82 -13.58
C ARG A 113 -6.04 2.26 -15.04
N ASP A 114 -4.84 2.62 -15.49
CA ASP A 114 -4.54 3.04 -16.86
C ASP A 114 -4.50 1.84 -17.79
N TYR A 115 -3.94 0.71 -17.35
CA TYR A 115 -4.07 -0.58 -18.04
C TYR A 115 -5.54 -0.99 -18.20
N HIS A 116 -6.34 -0.93 -17.14
CA HIS A 116 -7.78 -1.24 -17.22
C HIS A 116 -8.54 -0.25 -18.11
N ARG A 117 -8.16 1.03 -18.11
CA ARG A 117 -8.75 2.07 -18.96
C ARG A 117 -8.45 1.81 -20.43
N GLU A 118 -7.20 1.46 -20.75
CA GLU A 118 -6.75 1.15 -22.11
C GLU A 118 -7.39 -0.14 -22.62
N LYS A 119 -7.45 -1.20 -21.80
CA LYS A 119 -8.15 -2.44 -22.16
C LYS A 119 -9.65 -2.26 -22.39
N LYS A 120 -10.30 -1.38 -21.61
CA LYS A 120 -11.70 -1.02 -21.83
C LYS A 120 -11.89 -0.23 -23.14
N ARG A 121 -10.90 0.57 -23.54
CA ARG A 121 -10.89 1.30 -24.81
C ARG A 121 -10.73 0.35 -26.00
N GLU A 122 -9.77 -0.57 -25.93
CA GLU A 122 -9.52 -1.61 -26.95
C GLU A 122 -10.75 -2.52 -27.15
N SER A 123 -11.39 -2.95 -26.05
CA SER A 123 -12.61 -3.78 -26.11
C SER A 123 -13.76 -3.08 -26.81
N ARG A 124 -13.99 -1.78 -26.50
CA ARG A 124 -15.02 -0.96 -27.17
C ARG A 124 -14.71 -0.75 -28.66
N GLN A 125 -13.44 -0.60 -29.02
CA GLN A 125 -13.03 -0.47 -30.42
C GLN A 125 -13.22 -1.77 -31.19
N ARG A 126 -12.86 -2.92 -30.59
CA ARG A 126 -13.10 -4.24 -31.20
C ARG A 126 -14.59 -4.53 -31.38
N GLN A 127 -15.43 -4.23 -30.38
CA GLN A 127 -16.89 -4.36 -30.52
C GLN A 127 -17.43 -3.50 -31.67
N LYS A 128 -16.96 -2.25 -31.82
CA LYS A 128 -17.38 -1.37 -32.92
C LYS A 128 -16.93 -1.88 -34.29
N LEU A 129 -15.70 -2.39 -34.41
CA LEU A 129 -15.19 -2.96 -35.66
C LEU A 129 -15.97 -4.22 -36.05
N LEU A 130 -16.25 -5.11 -35.10
CA LEU A 130 -17.04 -6.32 -35.32
C LEU A 130 -18.49 -6.02 -35.73
N LEU A 131 -19.16 -5.05 -35.09
CA LEU A 131 -20.49 -4.60 -35.54
C LEU A 131 -20.46 -4.01 -36.94
N THR A 132 -19.37 -3.31 -37.31
CA THR A 132 -19.21 -2.73 -38.64
C THR A 132 -18.95 -3.81 -39.69
N GLU A 133 -18.13 -4.81 -39.38
CA GLU A 133 -17.84 -5.96 -40.25
C GLU A 133 -19.07 -6.86 -40.44
N MET A 134 -19.85 -7.13 -39.38
CA MET A 134 -21.12 -7.86 -39.47
C MET A 134 -22.17 -7.11 -40.31
N SER A 135 -22.17 -5.78 -40.28
CA SER A 135 -23.05 -4.98 -41.13
C SER A 135 -22.63 -5.00 -42.61
N LEU A 136 -21.38 -5.35 -42.92
CA LEU A 136 -20.84 -5.42 -44.29
C LEU A 136 -20.93 -6.82 -44.91
N THR A 137 -20.95 -7.89 -44.11
CA THR A 137 -21.01 -9.29 -44.59
C THR A 137 -22.42 -9.85 -44.74
N GLY A 138 -23.46 -9.10 -44.35
CA GLY A 138 -24.86 -9.41 -44.68
C GLY A 138 -25.42 -10.70 -44.06
N GLN A 139 -24.80 -11.26 -43.02
CA GLN A 139 -25.33 -12.43 -42.33
C GLN A 139 -26.35 -12.01 -41.26
N ASN A 140 -27.63 -12.14 -41.61
CA ASN A 140 -28.75 -12.12 -40.67
C ASN A 140 -29.08 -13.57 -40.27
N GLY A 141 -28.93 -13.92 -38.99
CA GLY A 141 -29.45 -15.19 -38.43
C GLY A 141 -28.84 -15.52 -37.07
N PRO A 142 -29.62 -16.00 -36.08
CA PRO A 142 -29.30 -15.89 -34.66
C PRO A 142 -28.48 -17.09 -34.17
N ASP A 143 -27.29 -16.86 -33.61
CA ASP A 143 -26.53 -17.92 -32.92
C ASP A 143 -26.18 -17.48 -31.50
N THR A 144 -27.21 -17.52 -30.66
CA THR A 144 -27.13 -17.40 -29.19
C THR A 144 -26.14 -18.41 -28.58
N ASP A 145 -25.85 -19.51 -29.29
CA ASP A 145 -24.95 -20.57 -28.82
C ASP A 145 -23.47 -20.20 -28.98
N ILE A 146 -23.10 -19.40 -29.99
CA ILE A 146 -21.73 -18.91 -30.22
C ILE A 146 -21.37 -17.80 -29.21
N GLU A 147 -22.32 -16.94 -28.87
CA GLU A 147 -22.15 -15.88 -27.85
C GLU A 147 -21.85 -16.47 -26.46
N ILE A 148 -22.54 -17.55 -26.07
CA ILE A 148 -22.37 -18.19 -24.75
C ILE A 148 -21.01 -18.92 -24.65
N GLU A 149 -20.51 -19.51 -25.73
CA GLU A 149 -19.18 -20.14 -25.75
C GLU A 149 -18.04 -19.12 -25.70
N LEU A 150 -18.17 -17.99 -26.42
CA LEU A 150 -17.19 -16.89 -26.41
C LEU A 150 -17.15 -16.13 -25.07
N GLU A 151 -18.28 -15.94 -24.39
CA GLU A 151 -18.30 -15.34 -23.04
C GLU A 151 -17.52 -16.18 -22.02
N LYS A 152 -17.64 -17.51 -22.07
CA LYS A 152 -16.88 -18.43 -21.19
C LYS A 152 -15.37 -18.40 -21.47
N GLU A 153 -14.97 -18.12 -22.71
CA GLU A 153 -13.57 -18.02 -23.10
C GLU A 153 -12.93 -16.66 -22.76
N VAL A 154 -13.72 -15.58 -22.79
CA VAL A 154 -13.29 -14.23 -22.36
C VAL A 154 -13.14 -14.15 -20.83
N GLU A 155 -13.98 -14.85 -20.06
CA GLU A 155 -13.84 -14.96 -18.59
C GLU A 155 -12.52 -15.66 -18.19
N LYS A 156 -12.02 -16.59 -19.02
CA LYS A 156 -10.77 -17.34 -18.80
C LYS A 156 -9.48 -16.50 -18.94
N LYS A 157 -9.54 -15.28 -19.50
CA LYS A 157 -8.37 -14.41 -19.72
C LYS A 157 -8.33 -13.15 -18.84
N LYS A 158 -9.04 -13.13 -17.70
CA LYS A 158 -8.70 -12.19 -16.61
C LYS A 158 -7.38 -12.65 -15.99
N GLN A 159 -6.29 -11.96 -16.30
CA GLN A 159 -4.98 -12.19 -15.69
C GLN A 159 -5.14 -12.16 -14.15
N ASP A 160 -4.69 -13.21 -13.48
CA ASP A 160 -4.91 -13.40 -12.05
C ASP A 160 -4.10 -12.40 -11.23
N VAL A 161 -4.71 -11.81 -10.21
CA VAL A 161 -4.08 -10.75 -9.37
C VAL A 161 -2.78 -11.25 -8.74
N PHE A 162 -2.71 -12.54 -8.38
CA PHE A 162 -1.51 -13.11 -7.77
C PHE A 162 -0.40 -13.35 -8.77
N GLU A 163 -0.71 -13.74 -10.00
CA GLU A 163 0.29 -13.82 -11.08
C GLU A 163 0.89 -12.45 -11.37
N MET A 164 0.06 -11.42 -11.42
CA MET A 164 0.52 -10.04 -11.62
C MET A 164 1.35 -9.52 -10.43
N PHE A 165 0.98 -9.88 -9.20
CA PHE A 165 1.70 -9.46 -8.00
C PHE A 165 3.03 -10.18 -7.81
N ALA A 166 3.07 -11.49 -8.10
CA ALA A 166 4.29 -12.29 -7.96
C ALA A 166 5.31 -12.02 -9.07
N MET A 167 4.86 -11.54 -10.24
CA MET A 167 5.70 -11.36 -11.42
C MET A 167 6.47 -12.66 -11.72
N ASP A 168 7.81 -12.62 -11.71
CA ASP A 168 8.66 -13.77 -11.98
C ASP A 168 9.02 -14.59 -10.72
N ASN A 169 8.57 -14.16 -9.52
CA ASN A 169 8.83 -14.87 -8.28
C ASN A 169 7.90 -16.09 -8.12
N GLN A 170 8.41 -17.24 -8.56
CA GLN A 170 7.68 -18.51 -8.52
C GLN A 170 7.32 -18.96 -7.09
N GLU A 171 8.18 -18.72 -6.11
CA GLU A 171 7.93 -19.10 -4.71
C GLU A 171 6.79 -18.29 -4.09
N LEU A 172 6.78 -16.97 -4.34
CA LEU A 172 5.70 -16.09 -3.92
C LEU A 172 4.38 -16.45 -4.60
N LEU A 173 4.42 -16.76 -5.90
CA LEU A 173 3.23 -17.20 -6.63
C LEU A 173 2.66 -18.50 -6.05
N GLN A 174 3.52 -19.47 -5.76
CA GLN A 174 3.11 -20.73 -5.12
C GLN A 174 2.47 -20.49 -3.75
N ALA A 175 3.07 -19.64 -2.92
CA ALA A 175 2.52 -19.29 -1.61
C ALA A 175 1.13 -18.64 -1.73
N LEU A 176 0.94 -17.72 -2.68
CA LEU A 176 -0.34 -17.06 -2.94
C LEU A 176 -1.42 -18.02 -3.46
N LYS A 177 -1.08 -18.93 -4.39
CA LYS A 177 -2.01 -19.96 -4.85
C LYS A 177 -2.35 -20.96 -3.75
N GLY A 178 -1.40 -21.27 -2.87
CA GLY A 178 -1.63 -22.06 -1.65
C GLY A 178 -2.63 -21.39 -0.70
N TYR A 179 -2.45 -20.08 -0.47
CA TYR A 179 -3.38 -19.27 0.32
C TYR A 179 -4.79 -19.23 -0.29
N GLU A 180 -4.89 -19.07 -1.61
CA GLU A 180 -6.16 -19.11 -2.33
C GLU A 180 -6.88 -20.46 -2.15
N SER A 181 -6.14 -21.56 -2.24
CA SER A 181 -6.67 -22.91 -2.09
C SER A 181 -7.17 -23.17 -0.67
N MET A 182 -6.44 -22.71 0.35
CA MET A 182 -6.88 -22.73 1.75
C MET A 182 -8.18 -21.91 1.92
N ARG A 183 -8.29 -20.73 1.32
CA ARG A 183 -9.51 -19.91 1.39
C ARG A 183 -10.70 -20.51 0.66
N LYS A 184 -10.46 -21.36 -0.35
CA LYS A 184 -11.50 -22.12 -1.06
C LYS A 184 -12.06 -23.28 -0.25
N SER A 185 -11.25 -23.93 0.59
CA SER A 185 -11.73 -25.01 1.47
C SER A 185 -12.53 -24.49 2.67
N MET A 186 -12.41 -23.20 3.02
CA MET A 186 -13.25 -22.55 4.02
C MET A 186 -14.65 -22.19 3.50
N LYS A 187 -15.71 -22.64 4.20
CA LYS A 187 -17.10 -22.31 3.86
C LYS A 187 -17.34 -20.80 3.82
N ASN A 188 -17.90 -20.30 2.72
CA ASN A 188 -18.28 -18.90 2.48
C ASN A 188 -17.13 -17.88 2.65
N LYS A 189 -15.88 -18.32 2.50
CA LYS A 189 -14.69 -17.48 2.71
C LYS A 189 -13.75 -17.49 1.50
N GLN A 190 -14.25 -17.82 0.32
CA GLN A 190 -13.49 -17.69 -0.92
C GLN A 190 -13.03 -16.24 -1.13
N LEU A 191 -11.82 -16.06 -1.67
CA LEU A 191 -11.33 -14.72 -1.98
C LEU A 191 -12.06 -14.17 -3.20
N THR A 192 -12.68 -13.01 -3.05
CA THR A 192 -13.11 -12.19 -4.18
C THR A 192 -11.89 -11.51 -4.83
N GLN A 193 -12.04 -11.01 -6.05
CA GLN A 193 -10.98 -10.23 -6.72
C GLN A 193 -10.48 -9.06 -5.86
N ARG A 194 -11.40 -8.30 -5.28
CA ARG A 194 -11.08 -7.21 -4.33
C ARG A 194 -10.37 -7.74 -3.08
N GLY A 195 -10.72 -8.94 -2.61
CA GLY A 195 -10.01 -9.60 -1.53
C GLY A 195 -8.56 -9.96 -1.88
N LYS A 196 -8.30 -10.39 -3.12
CA LYS A 196 -6.94 -10.64 -3.63
C LYS A 196 -6.13 -9.34 -3.65
N GLU A 197 -6.72 -8.26 -4.15
CA GLU A 197 -6.09 -6.93 -4.19
C GLU A 197 -5.73 -6.41 -2.79
N LEU A 198 -6.66 -6.52 -1.82
CA LEU A 198 -6.42 -6.11 -0.43
C LEU A 198 -5.35 -6.97 0.25
N LEU A 199 -5.31 -8.27 -0.05
CA LEU A 199 -4.26 -9.16 0.45
C LEU A 199 -2.89 -8.74 -0.08
N CYS A 200 -2.78 -8.49 -1.39
CA CYS A 200 -1.55 -7.99 -2.02
C CYS A 200 -1.10 -6.67 -1.40
N GLN A 201 -2.03 -5.73 -1.17
CA GLN A 201 -1.73 -4.47 -0.48
C GLN A 201 -1.17 -4.70 0.93
N ARG A 202 -1.75 -5.64 1.68
CA ARG A 202 -1.27 -6.00 3.03
C ARG A 202 0.10 -6.65 2.99
N LEU A 203 0.38 -7.49 2.00
CA LEU A 203 1.69 -8.10 1.80
C LEU A 203 2.74 -7.04 1.47
N THR A 204 2.41 -6.05 0.64
CA THR A 204 3.32 -4.90 0.41
C THR A 204 3.65 -4.20 1.72
N GLN A 205 2.65 -3.91 2.57
CA GLN A 205 2.92 -3.30 3.89
C GLN A 205 3.83 -4.16 4.77
N LEU A 206 3.64 -5.49 4.78
CA LEU A 206 4.49 -6.41 5.55
C LEU A 206 5.92 -6.40 5.00
N GLN A 207 6.08 -6.45 3.69
CA GLN A 207 7.38 -6.36 3.03
C GLN A 207 8.08 -5.04 3.36
N ASP A 208 7.35 -3.93 3.35
CA ASP A 208 7.86 -2.60 3.67
C ASP A 208 8.29 -2.49 5.15
N MET A 209 7.68 -3.28 6.04
CA MET A 209 8.10 -3.43 7.44
C MET A 209 9.31 -4.38 7.61
N GLY A 210 9.86 -4.91 6.51
CA GLY A 210 10.98 -5.85 6.54
C GLY A 210 10.59 -7.30 6.86
N GLU A 211 9.30 -7.61 6.88
CA GLU A 211 8.81 -8.97 7.12
C GLU A 211 9.00 -9.85 5.88
N ASP A 212 9.36 -11.12 6.09
CA ASP A 212 9.32 -12.12 5.03
C ASP A 212 7.85 -12.44 4.70
N ILE A 213 7.37 -11.87 3.60
CA ILE A 213 5.99 -12.04 3.15
C ILE A 213 5.63 -13.48 2.79
N ILE A 214 6.58 -14.29 2.31
CA ILE A 214 6.34 -15.70 2.01
C ILE A 214 6.11 -16.46 3.31
N ALA A 215 6.95 -16.22 4.31
CA ALA A 215 6.75 -16.77 5.65
C ALA A 215 5.45 -16.29 6.31
N CYS A 216 5.07 -15.02 6.13
CA CYS A 216 3.78 -14.49 6.61
C CYS A 216 2.58 -15.21 5.96
N ILE A 217 2.64 -15.44 4.64
CA ILE A 217 1.61 -16.20 3.91
C ILE A 217 1.54 -17.64 4.46
N ASN A 218 2.68 -18.30 4.58
CA ASN A 218 2.76 -19.69 5.05
C ASN A 218 2.24 -19.83 6.49
N GLN A 219 2.60 -18.92 7.40
CA GLN A 219 2.05 -18.87 8.76
C GLN A 219 0.52 -18.73 8.75
N SER A 220 -0.01 -17.89 7.86
CA SER A 220 -1.45 -17.68 7.71
C SER A 220 -2.17 -18.92 7.15
N ILE A 221 -1.54 -19.69 6.26
CA ILE A 221 -2.07 -20.95 5.74
C ILE A 221 -2.16 -21.98 6.86
N VAL A 222 -1.06 -22.19 7.59
CA VAL A 222 -1.00 -23.15 8.70
C VAL A 222 -2.01 -22.80 9.80
N SER A 223 -2.18 -21.51 10.07
CA SER A 223 -3.09 -21.01 11.12
C SER A 223 -4.53 -20.80 10.64
N ASN A 224 -4.83 -21.09 9.37
CA ASN A 224 -6.15 -20.92 8.76
C ASN A 224 -6.71 -19.49 8.91
N TRP A 225 -5.85 -18.48 8.83
CA TRP A 225 -6.21 -17.08 9.06
C TRP A 225 -6.81 -16.41 7.82
N LEU A 226 -7.71 -15.46 8.06
CA LEU A 226 -8.39 -14.71 6.99
C LEU A 226 -7.58 -13.55 6.41
N SER A 227 -6.45 -13.24 7.01
CA SER A 227 -5.52 -12.17 6.63
C SER A 227 -4.10 -12.58 7.02
N VAL A 228 -3.11 -11.92 6.44
CA VAL A 228 -1.68 -12.10 6.74
C VAL A 228 -1.20 -11.11 7.80
N TYR A 229 -0.27 -11.55 8.63
CA TYR A 229 0.27 -10.82 9.78
C TYR A 229 1.79 -11.06 9.87
N PRO A 230 2.53 -10.18 10.57
CA PRO A 230 3.95 -10.37 10.85
C PRO A 230 4.26 -11.72 11.49
N ILE A 231 5.49 -12.18 11.31
CA ILE A 231 5.91 -13.48 11.84
C ILE A 231 5.93 -13.42 13.36
N LYS A 232 5.29 -14.39 14.01
CA LYS A 232 5.35 -14.49 15.48
C LYS A 232 6.73 -15.03 15.88
N GLN A 233 7.51 -14.22 16.59
CA GLN A 233 8.73 -14.71 17.25
C GLN A 233 8.34 -15.84 18.22
N GLY A 234 8.96 -17.00 18.07
CA GLY A 234 8.53 -18.22 18.74
C GLY A 234 8.56 -18.13 20.27
N GLY A 235 7.41 -18.39 20.89
CA GLY A 235 7.26 -18.65 22.31
C GLY A 235 6.09 -19.60 22.54
N GLN A 236 6.41 -20.89 22.65
CA GLN A 236 5.67 -22.04 23.23
C GLN A 236 4.16 -22.22 22.98
N HIS A 237 3.83 -23.48 22.66
CA HIS A 237 2.49 -24.05 22.58
C HIS A 237 1.58 -23.74 23.78
N GLY A 238 0.31 -23.50 23.45
CA GLY A 238 -0.83 -23.68 24.34
C GLY A 238 -2.09 -23.93 23.50
N GLN A 239 -2.33 -25.19 23.15
CA GLN A 239 -3.67 -25.64 22.74
C GLN A 239 -4.59 -25.65 23.96
N SER A 240 -5.83 -25.19 23.74
CA SER A 240 -7.10 -25.48 24.43
C SER A 240 -7.80 -24.20 24.89
N GLY A 241 -9.11 -24.00 24.69
CA GLY A 241 -10.13 -24.91 24.17
C GLY A 241 -11.28 -24.14 23.54
N GLN A 242 -12.07 -24.89 22.77
CA GLN A 242 -13.48 -24.59 22.58
C GLN A 242 -14.13 -24.48 23.95
N ASP A 243 -14.96 -23.45 24.17
CA ASP A 243 -16.14 -23.60 25.01
C ASP A 243 -17.24 -22.66 24.52
N HIS A 244 -18.27 -23.28 23.95
CA HIS A 244 -19.61 -22.72 23.84
C HIS A 244 -20.33 -22.99 25.16
N ALA A 245 -20.62 -21.96 25.98
CA ALA A 245 -21.71 -21.94 26.96
C ALA A 245 -21.86 -20.49 27.47
N LYS A 246 -22.96 -19.82 27.13
CA LYS A 246 -24.15 -19.58 27.96
C LYS A 246 -23.94 -18.55 29.07
N ASP A 247 -24.66 -17.43 28.90
CA ASP A 247 -25.54 -16.74 29.85
C ASP A 247 -25.14 -16.56 31.32
N GLN A 248 -25.59 -15.38 31.80
CA GLN A 248 -25.70 -14.89 33.17
C GLN A 248 -24.45 -14.28 33.76
N TRP A 249 -24.49 -12.97 34.02
CA TRP A 249 -23.95 -12.38 35.25
C TRP A 249 -25.02 -11.45 35.84
N ASP A 250 -25.77 -12.00 36.80
CA ASP A 250 -26.42 -11.24 37.86
C ASP A 250 -25.46 -11.08 39.05
N ILE A 251 -25.26 -9.82 39.44
CA ILE A 251 -25.32 -9.26 40.81
C ILE A 251 -24.58 -9.98 41.95
N ASN A 252 -23.47 -9.40 42.44
CA ASN A 252 -23.40 -8.77 43.79
C ASN A 252 -21.96 -8.43 44.21
N THR A 253 -21.71 -7.13 44.35
CA THR A 253 -20.55 -6.57 45.05
C THR A 253 -20.81 -6.65 46.55
N THR A 254 -20.15 -7.59 47.25
CA THR A 254 -20.00 -7.48 48.71
C THR A 254 -18.70 -6.76 49.01
N VAL A 255 -18.83 -5.49 49.39
CA VAL A 255 -17.79 -4.73 50.08
C VAL A 255 -17.59 -5.35 51.46
N LYS A 256 -16.34 -5.67 51.82
CA LYS A 256 -15.94 -5.73 53.23
C LYS A 256 -14.68 -4.89 53.41
N LEU A 257 -14.79 -4.08 54.46
CA LEU A 257 -13.93 -3.06 55.06
C LEU A 257 -12.44 -3.42 55.09
#